data_AF-A0A0G4KVA6-F1
#
_entry.id   AF-A0A0G4KVA6-F1
#
_cell.length_a   1.000
_cell.length_b   1.000
_cell.length_c   1.000
_cell.angle_alpha   90.00
_cell.angle_beta   90.00
_cell.angle_gamma   90.00
#
_symmetry.space_group_name_H-M   'P 1'
#
loop_
_entity.id
_entity.type
_entity.pdbx_description
1 polymer ?
#
loop_
_entity_poly.entity_id
_entity_poly.type
_entity_poly.pdbx_seq_one_letter_code
_entity_poly.pdbx_strand_id
1 'polypeptide(L)'
;SLLTDQQKAAANGDGRPRRSDFARQAAQIGRSITGTMGKLEKLATLARRRTLFDDRPVEINELTFIIKQDLSSINQQISQLQALTRNQHPKADQEGEHNKNVVFLLQGKLTDVSANFKDVLEERTKNIQASRSRTDNFISSVGQHTQPPIQQSASPLYGTPNRATPSPGADLLSLNPASDQQLLMMEEAQPQNSYINQRGEAIEAIEKTIGELGSIFGQLATMVSEQSEMIQRIDANTEDV
;
A
#
# COMPACT_ATOMS: atom_id res chain seq x y z
N SER A 1 5.60 -4.26 -71.01
CA SER A 1 6.07 -2.91 -70.65
C SER A 1 5.31 -2.47 -69.42
N LEU A 2 5.96 -2.58 -68.25
CA LEU A 2 6.45 -1.42 -67.50
C LEU A 2 5.35 -0.77 -66.65
N LEU A 3 4.82 -1.51 -65.68
CA LEU A 3 4.68 -0.83 -64.38
C LEU A 3 6.07 -0.83 -63.78
N THR A 4 6.68 0.34 -63.68
CA THR A 4 7.94 0.52 -62.97
C THR A 4 7.76 0.07 -61.53
N ASP A 5 8.81 -0.45 -60.89
CA ASP A 5 8.77 -0.81 -59.46
C ASP A 5 8.30 0.37 -58.59
N GLN A 6 8.47 1.61 -59.07
CA GLN A 6 7.90 2.84 -58.49
C GLN A 6 6.36 2.90 -58.54
N GLN A 7 5.69 2.42 -59.60
CA GLN A 7 4.23 2.38 -59.68
C GLN A 7 3.64 1.27 -58.80
N LYS A 8 4.37 0.17 -58.59
CA LYS A 8 4.01 -0.88 -57.63
C LYS A 8 4.21 -0.44 -56.18
N ALA A 9 5.24 0.36 -55.91
CA ALA A 9 5.48 0.99 -54.61
C ALA A 9 4.44 2.08 -54.29
N ALA A 10 3.93 2.81 -55.29
CA ALA A 10 2.86 3.79 -55.08
C ALA A 10 1.48 3.15 -54.85
N ALA A 11 1.25 1.93 -55.35
CA ALA A 11 0.00 1.18 -55.11
C ALA A 11 -0.03 0.50 -53.74
N ASN A 12 1.14 0.15 -53.19
CA ASN A 12 1.29 -0.28 -51.81
C ASN A 12 1.39 0.97 -50.92
N GLY A 13 0.23 1.55 -50.58
CA GLY A 13 0.14 2.63 -49.61
C GLY A 13 0.82 2.25 -48.29
N ASP A 14 2.08 2.63 -48.13
CA ASP A 14 2.91 2.43 -46.93
C ASP A 14 2.53 3.41 -45.81
N GLY A 15 1.24 3.69 -45.69
CA GLY A 15 0.65 4.33 -44.54
C GLY A 15 0.15 3.24 -43.62
N ARG A 16 0.98 2.74 -42.70
CA ARG A 16 0.45 2.05 -41.50
C ARG A 16 -0.72 2.89 -41.01
N PRO A 17 -1.95 2.35 -40.86
CA PRO A 17 -3.10 3.15 -40.50
C PRO A 17 -2.73 3.92 -39.25
N ARG A 18 -2.70 5.26 -39.37
CA ARG A 18 -2.40 6.12 -38.24
C ARG A 18 -3.49 5.83 -37.23
N ARG A 19 -3.14 5.08 -36.17
CA ARG A 19 -4.05 4.78 -35.07
C ARG A 19 -4.77 6.07 -34.69
N SER A 20 -6.10 5.99 -34.63
CA SER A 20 -6.94 7.10 -34.18
C SER A 20 -6.42 7.63 -32.85
N ASP A 21 -6.62 8.92 -32.60
CA ASP A 21 -6.18 9.52 -31.33
C ASP A 21 -6.79 8.79 -30.13
N PHE A 22 -8.04 8.33 -30.27
CA PHE A 22 -8.67 7.39 -29.33
C PHE A 22 -7.83 6.12 -29.12
N ALA A 23 -7.49 5.40 -30.19
CA ALA A 23 -6.73 4.15 -30.09
C ALA A 23 -5.32 4.35 -29.49
N ARG A 24 -4.70 5.51 -29.72
CA ARG A 24 -3.41 5.88 -29.09
C ARG A 24 -3.56 6.09 -27.59
N GLN A 25 -4.56 6.86 -27.17
CA GLN A 25 -4.85 7.12 -25.76
C GLN A 25 -5.27 5.84 -25.03
N ALA A 26 -6.19 5.05 -25.59
CA ALA A 26 -6.61 3.76 -25.03
C ALA A 26 -5.43 2.80 -24.84
N ALA A 27 -4.52 2.72 -25.82
CA ALA A 27 -3.32 1.88 -25.70
C ALA A 27 -2.35 2.40 -24.63
N GLN A 28 -2.26 3.71 -24.42
CA GLN A 28 -1.45 4.29 -23.34
C GLN A 28 -2.04 3.96 -21.97
N ILE A 29 -3.35 4.13 -21.79
CA ILE A 29 -4.06 3.76 -20.55
C ILE A 29 -3.84 2.28 -20.25
N GLY A 30 -3.99 1.40 -21.25
CA GLY A 30 -3.75 -0.03 -21.09
C GLY A 30 -2.33 -0.35 -20.62
N ARG A 31 -1.31 0.32 -21.16
CA ARG A 31 0.08 0.17 -20.69
C ARG A 31 0.27 0.66 -19.25
N SER A 32 -0.34 1.79 -18.89
CA SER A 32 -0.29 2.31 -17.53
C SER A 32 -0.91 1.33 -16.54
N ILE A 33 -2.08 0.75 -16.86
CA ILE A 33 -2.75 -0.28 -16.04
C ILE A 33 -1.83 -1.48 -15.82
N THR A 34 -1.23 -2.02 -16.88
CA THR A 34 -0.28 -3.16 -16.76
C THR A 34 0.94 -2.78 -15.91
N GLY A 35 1.46 -1.56 -16.06
CA GLY A 35 2.55 -1.06 -15.22
C GLY A 35 2.17 -0.98 -13.75
N THR A 36 0.98 -0.47 -13.44
CA THR A 36 0.44 -0.40 -12.08
C THR A 36 0.19 -1.79 -11.49
N MET A 37 -0.32 -2.73 -12.29
CA MET A 37 -0.50 -4.12 -11.88
C MET A 37 0.84 -4.78 -11.47
N GLY A 38 1.91 -4.57 -12.25
CA GLY A 38 3.24 -5.08 -11.87
C GLY A 38 3.78 -4.48 -10.57
N LYS A 39 3.55 -3.18 -10.33
CA LYS A 39 3.89 -2.53 -9.06
C LYS A 39 3.06 -3.11 -7.90
N LEU A 40 1.79 -3.36 -8.15
CA LEU A 40 0.87 -3.96 -7.18
C LEU A 40 1.26 -5.38 -6.80
N GLU A 41 1.69 -6.21 -7.75
CA GLU A 41 2.21 -7.56 -7.47
C GLU A 41 3.47 -7.51 -6.58
N LYS A 42 4.35 -6.55 -6.83
CA LYS A 42 5.52 -6.31 -5.98
C LYS A 42 5.10 -5.88 -4.57
N LEU A 43 4.15 -4.95 -4.46
CA LEU A 43 3.60 -4.53 -3.17
C LEU A 43 2.94 -5.70 -2.43
N ALA A 44 2.15 -6.53 -3.13
CA ALA A 44 1.51 -7.72 -2.57
C ALA A 44 2.52 -8.72 -2.01
N THR A 45 3.66 -8.87 -2.70
CA THR A 45 4.76 -9.73 -2.24
C THR A 45 5.38 -9.18 -0.95
N LEU A 46 5.58 -7.87 -0.85
CA LEU A 46 6.12 -7.21 0.35
C LEU A 46 5.11 -7.20 1.51
N ALA A 47 3.83 -6.97 1.23
CA ALA A 47 2.75 -6.97 2.23
C ALA A 47 2.54 -8.35 2.87
N ARG A 48 2.70 -9.43 2.08
CA ARG A 48 2.59 -10.83 2.53
C ARG A 48 3.74 -11.30 3.42
N ARG A 49 4.89 -10.60 3.46
CA ARG A 49 6.02 -11.00 4.31
C ARG A 49 5.70 -10.72 5.78
N ARG A 50 5.49 -11.78 6.56
CA ARG A 50 5.05 -11.75 7.97
C ARG A 50 6.17 -11.59 9.01
N THR A 51 7.43 -11.55 8.56
CA THR A 51 8.62 -11.52 9.41
C THR A 51 9.03 -10.09 9.74
N LEU A 52 9.23 -9.80 11.03
CA LEU A 52 9.62 -8.48 11.56
C LEU A 52 10.91 -7.93 10.92
N PHE A 53 11.83 -8.81 10.52
CA PHE A 53 13.17 -8.44 10.05
C PHE A 53 13.28 -8.20 8.55
N ASP A 54 12.21 -8.48 7.80
CA ASP A 54 12.18 -8.29 6.34
C ASP A 54 11.05 -7.32 5.94
N ASP A 55 10.56 -6.56 6.93
CA ASP A 55 9.56 -5.53 6.74
C ASP A 55 10.25 -4.26 6.19
N ARG A 56 9.85 -3.85 4.98
CA ARG A 56 10.41 -2.67 4.30
C ARG A 56 9.36 -1.55 4.24
N PRO A 57 9.13 -0.82 5.35
CA PRO A 57 8.05 0.16 5.43
C PRO A 57 8.20 1.29 4.40
N VAL A 58 9.44 1.74 4.11
CA VAL A 58 9.71 2.80 3.14
C VAL A 58 9.30 2.37 1.72
N GLU A 59 9.72 1.19 1.28
CA GLU A 59 9.41 0.66 -0.06
C GLU A 59 7.90 0.41 -0.23
N ILE A 60 7.22 -0.06 0.82
CA ILE A 60 5.77 -0.25 0.84
C ILE A 60 5.04 1.09 0.75
N ASN A 61 5.45 2.10 1.51
CA ASN A 61 4.83 3.43 1.48
C ASN A 61 5.03 4.11 0.12
N GLU A 62 6.23 4.01 -0.47
CA GLU A 62 6.53 4.54 -1.79
C GLU A 62 5.68 3.86 -2.88
N LEU A 63 5.64 2.52 -2.90
CA LEU A 63 4.81 1.78 -3.85
C LEU A 63 3.32 2.09 -3.68
N THR A 64 2.85 2.24 -2.43
CA THR A 64 1.47 2.63 -2.13
C THR A 64 1.15 4.01 -2.71
N PHE A 65 2.05 4.98 -2.54
CA PHE A 65 1.87 6.33 -3.08
C PHE A 65 1.90 6.34 -4.61
N ILE A 66 2.85 5.63 -5.23
CA ILE A 66 2.96 5.53 -6.70
C ILE A 66 1.71 4.87 -7.29
N ILE A 67 1.25 3.75 -6.72
CA ILE A 67 0.06 3.04 -7.20
C ILE A 67 -1.17 3.93 -7.07
N LYS A 68 -1.34 4.63 -5.93
CA LYS A 68 -2.42 5.60 -5.76
C LYS A 68 -2.41 6.68 -6.84
N GLN A 69 -1.24 7.26 -7.11
CA GLN A 69 -1.09 8.31 -8.14
C GLN A 69 -1.41 7.76 -9.54
N ASP A 70 -0.92 6.57 -9.86
CA ASP A 70 -1.19 5.90 -11.13
C ASP A 70 -2.70 5.64 -11.30
N LEU A 71 -3.37 5.08 -10.29
CA LEU A 71 -4.81 4.80 -10.32
C LEU A 71 -5.64 6.07 -10.53
N SER A 72 -5.30 7.15 -9.85
CA SER A 72 -5.95 8.46 -10.03
C SER A 72 -5.74 9.00 -11.45
N SER A 73 -4.51 8.92 -11.97
CA SER A 73 -4.19 9.37 -13.32
C SER A 73 -4.90 8.54 -14.39
N ILE A 74 -4.94 7.21 -14.23
CA ILE A 74 -5.62 6.30 -15.15
C ILE A 74 -7.13 6.60 -15.14
N ASN A 75 -7.76 6.81 -13.98
CA ASN A 75 -9.17 7.18 -13.90
C ASN A 75 -9.46 8.50 -14.65
N GLN A 76 -8.63 9.53 -14.45
CA GLN A 76 -8.76 10.80 -15.17
C GLN A 76 -8.62 10.61 -16.69
N GLN A 77 -7.66 9.80 -17.15
CA GLN A 77 -7.48 9.52 -18.58
C GLN A 77 -8.66 8.74 -19.17
N ILE A 78 -9.25 7.80 -18.43
CA ILE A 78 -10.45 7.07 -18.84
C ILE A 78 -11.64 8.04 -18.96
N SER A 79 -11.82 8.94 -17.99
CA SER A 79 -12.87 9.96 -18.03
C SER A 79 -12.74 10.88 -19.26
N GLN A 80 -11.51 11.30 -19.59
CA GLN A 80 -11.23 12.08 -20.80
C GLN A 80 -11.52 11.29 -22.08
N LEU A 81 -11.15 10.01 -22.12
CA LEU A 81 -11.40 9.12 -23.25
C LEU A 81 -12.90 8.91 -23.49
N GLN A 82 -13.68 8.79 -22.42
CA GLN A 82 -15.14 8.71 -22.48
C GLN A 82 -15.76 10.01 -23.02
N ALA A 83 -15.31 11.17 -22.54
CA ALA A 83 -15.75 12.47 -23.05
C ALA A 83 -15.41 12.66 -24.54
N LEU A 84 -14.22 12.22 -24.96
CA LEU A 84 -13.80 12.26 -26.36
C LEU A 84 -14.69 11.37 -27.23
N THR A 85 -15.02 10.16 -26.76
CA THR A 85 -15.94 9.24 -27.45
C THR A 85 -17.31 9.87 -27.63
N ARG A 86 -17.87 10.49 -26.58
CA ARG A 86 -19.17 11.18 -26.63
C ARG A 86 -19.18 12.39 -27.58
N ASN A 87 -18.06 13.10 -27.69
CA ASN A 87 -17.93 14.27 -28.56
C ASN A 87 -17.70 13.89 -30.04
N GLN A 88 -16.90 12.85 -30.31
CA GLN A 88 -16.59 12.42 -31.68
C GLN A 88 -17.72 11.59 -32.29
N HIS A 89 -18.46 10.84 -31.48
CA HIS A 89 -19.54 9.96 -31.93
C HIS A 89 -20.88 10.34 -31.25
N PRO A 90 -21.51 11.47 -31.62
CA PRO A 90 -22.80 11.89 -31.07
C PRO A 90 -23.99 11.09 -31.62
N LYS A 91 -23.80 10.37 -32.74
CA LYS A 91 -24.77 9.44 -33.31
C LYS A 91 -24.28 8.00 -33.10
N ALA A 92 -25.20 7.05 -33.01
CA ALA A 92 -24.84 5.63 -32.91
C ALA A 92 -24.17 5.17 -34.21
N ASP A 93 -22.87 4.93 -34.13
CA ASP A 93 -22.05 4.36 -35.20
C ASP A 93 -21.17 3.23 -34.67
N GLN A 94 -20.73 2.36 -35.56
CA GLN A 94 -19.99 1.15 -35.19
C GLN A 94 -18.65 1.47 -34.49
N GLU A 95 -18.00 2.57 -34.89
CA GLU A 95 -16.76 3.04 -34.24
C GLU A 95 -17.01 3.59 -32.84
N GLY A 96 -18.11 4.33 -32.62
CA GLY A 96 -18.52 4.81 -31.30
C GLY A 96 -18.84 3.66 -30.35
N GLU A 97 -19.56 2.63 -30.81
CA GLU A 97 -19.83 1.43 -30.02
C GLU A 97 -18.54 0.65 -29.68
N HIS A 98 -17.62 0.51 -30.63
CA HIS A 98 -16.32 -0.10 -30.36
C HIS A 98 -15.51 0.71 -29.32
N ASN A 99 -15.46 2.03 -29.46
CA ASN A 99 -14.76 2.92 -28.54
C ASN A 99 -15.34 2.83 -27.12
N LYS A 100 -16.67 2.76 -26.98
CA LYS A 100 -17.34 2.52 -25.69
C LYS A 100 -16.93 1.18 -25.08
N ASN A 101 -16.95 0.09 -25.85
CA ASN A 101 -16.55 -1.23 -25.37
C ASN A 101 -15.09 -1.26 -24.89
N VAL A 102 -14.20 -0.53 -25.56
CA VAL A 102 -12.80 -0.38 -25.13
C VAL A 102 -12.70 0.38 -23.81
N VAL A 103 -13.45 1.48 -23.65
CA VAL A 103 -13.52 2.24 -22.39
C VAL A 103 -14.02 1.35 -21.25
N PHE A 104 -15.06 0.56 -21.48
CA PHE A 104 -15.60 -0.39 -20.51
C PHE A 104 -14.56 -1.44 -20.09
N LEU A 105 -13.85 -2.04 -21.05
CA LEU A 105 -12.78 -2.99 -20.75
C LEU A 105 -11.68 -2.36 -19.89
N LEU A 106 -11.29 -1.11 -20.16
CA LEU A 106 -10.29 -0.39 -19.37
C LEU A 106 -10.80 -0.06 -17.96
N GLN A 107 -12.08 0.30 -17.82
CA GLN A 107 -12.74 0.53 -16.52
C GLN A 107 -12.80 -0.74 -15.68
N GLY A 108 -13.18 -1.88 -16.27
CA GLY A 108 -13.18 -3.18 -15.61
C GLY A 108 -11.79 -3.52 -15.08
N LYS A 109 -10.76 -3.44 -15.93
CA LYS A 109 -9.37 -3.69 -15.51
C LYS A 109 -8.89 -2.74 -14.41
N LEU A 110 -9.22 -1.45 -14.48
CA LEU A 110 -8.86 -0.49 -13.43
C LEU A 110 -9.56 -0.84 -12.10
N THR A 111 -10.82 -1.26 -12.17
CA THR A 111 -11.60 -1.69 -11.01
C THR A 111 -10.98 -2.93 -10.38
N ASP A 112 -10.59 -3.92 -11.18
CA ASP A 112 -9.90 -5.13 -10.70
C ASP A 112 -8.56 -4.80 -10.04
N VAL A 113 -7.74 -3.93 -10.64
CA VAL A 113 -6.46 -3.50 -10.06
C VAL A 113 -6.69 -2.73 -8.76
N SER A 114 -7.70 -1.86 -8.71
CA SER A 114 -8.04 -1.10 -7.50
C SER A 114 -8.52 -2.03 -6.38
N ALA A 115 -9.32 -3.05 -6.71
CA ALA A 115 -9.82 -4.04 -5.74
C ALA A 115 -8.66 -4.86 -5.15
N ASN A 116 -7.78 -5.39 -6.01
CA ASN A 116 -6.57 -6.08 -5.55
C ASN A 116 -5.66 -5.17 -4.70
N PHE A 117 -5.57 -3.87 -5.03
CA PHE A 117 -4.82 -2.91 -4.23
C PHE A 117 -5.42 -2.72 -2.83
N LYS A 118 -6.74 -2.60 -2.72
CA LYS A 118 -7.44 -2.57 -1.43
C LYS A 118 -7.15 -3.83 -0.61
N ASP A 119 -7.23 -5.02 -1.22
CA ASP A 119 -6.99 -6.28 -0.51
C ASP A 119 -5.55 -6.38 0.02
N VAL A 120 -4.57 -5.94 -0.78
CA VAL A 120 -3.16 -5.87 -0.37
C VAL A 120 -2.94 -4.89 0.79
N LEU A 121 -3.61 -3.74 0.77
CA LEU A 121 -3.56 -2.79 1.87
C LEU A 121 -4.20 -3.34 3.14
N GLU A 122 -5.33 -4.04 3.04
CA GLU A 122 -5.95 -4.71 4.19
C GLU A 122 -5.06 -5.82 4.77
N GLU A 123 -4.41 -6.61 3.92
CA GLU A 123 -3.45 -7.63 4.35
C GLU A 123 -2.25 -6.98 5.06
N ARG A 124 -1.76 -5.85 4.53
CA ARG A 124 -0.70 -5.07 5.16
C ARG A 124 -1.11 -4.57 6.55
N THR A 125 -2.32 -4.02 6.70
CA THR A 125 -2.87 -3.58 7.99
C THR A 125 -2.90 -4.72 9.00
N LYS A 126 -3.43 -5.90 8.59
CA LYS A 126 -3.45 -7.11 9.44
C LYS A 126 -2.04 -7.54 9.86
N ASN A 127 -1.07 -7.48 8.95
CA ASN A 127 0.31 -7.85 9.23
C ASN A 127 0.97 -6.87 10.23
N ILE A 128 0.79 -5.56 10.02
CA ILE A 128 1.28 -4.53 10.95
C ILE A 128 0.65 -4.73 12.34
N GLN A 129 -0.66 -4.96 12.43
CA GLN A 129 -1.34 -5.24 13.70
C GLN A 129 -0.78 -6.50 14.37
N ALA A 130 -0.65 -7.61 13.65
CA ALA A 130 -0.09 -8.85 14.19
C ALA A 130 1.36 -8.70 14.65
N SER A 131 2.15 -7.86 13.98
CA SER A 131 3.52 -7.55 14.39
C SER A 131 3.56 -6.69 15.65
N ARG A 132 2.67 -5.69 15.77
CA ARG A 132 2.51 -4.83 16.95
C ARG A 132 2.14 -5.66 18.17
N SER A 133 1.10 -6.51 18.06
CA SER A 133 0.68 -7.39 19.17
C SER A 133 1.77 -8.37 19.60
N ARG A 134 2.57 -8.91 18.66
CA ARG A 134 3.71 -9.77 18.99
C ARG A 134 4.78 -9.01 19.78
N THR A 135 5.07 -7.77 19.39
CA THR A 135 6.01 -6.91 20.12
C THR A 135 5.46 -6.52 21.51
N ASP A 136 4.18 -6.14 21.62
CA ASP A 136 3.53 -5.84 22.91
C ASP A 136 3.57 -7.02 23.88
N ASN A 137 3.29 -8.24 23.41
CA ASN A 137 3.35 -9.47 24.22
C ASN A 137 4.79 -9.79 24.65
N PHE A 138 5.77 -9.55 23.79
CA PHE A 138 7.19 -9.72 24.13
C PHE A 138 7.64 -8.71 25.19
N ILE A 139 7.28 -7.43 25.01
CA ILE A 139 7.60 -6.37 25.99
C ILE A 139 6.94 -6.68 27.34
N SER A 140 5.69 -7.12 27.33
CA SER A 140 4.96 -7.48 28.55
C SER A 140 5.61 -8.65 29.28
N SER A 141 6.10 -9.66 28.55
CA SER A 141 6.77 -10.82 29.17
C SER A 141 8.19 -10.53 29.65
N VAL A 142 8.95 -9.71 28.91
CA VAL A 142 10.28 -9.26 29.34
C VAL A 142 10.19 -8.32 30.53
N GLY A 143 9.23 -7.39 30.54
CA GLY A 143 8.98 -6.48 31.66
C GLY A 143 8.63 -7.21 32.96
N GLN A 144 7.99 -8.39 32.87
CA GLN A 144 7.76 -9.26 34.03
C GLN A 144 9.00 -10.06 34.46
N HIS A 145 9.97 -10.30 33.56
CA HIS A 145 11.22 -11.00 33.88
C HIS A 145 12.36 -10.06 34.33
N THR A 146 12.25 -8.75 34.08
CA THR A 146 13.25 -7.75 34.51
C THR A 146 12.94 -7.08 35.84
N GLN A 147 11.92 -7.51 36.58
CA GLN A 147 11.91 -7.24 38.01
C GLN A 147 12.98 -8.12 38.66
N PRO A 148 14.13 -7.57 39.11
CA PRO A 148 14.94 -8.33 40.04
C PRO A 148 14.02 -8.64 41.22
N PRO A 149 13.94 -9.90 41.69
CA PRO A 149 13.34 -10.12 42.98
C PRO A 149 14.12 -9.22 43.93
N ILE A 150 13.44 -8.32 44.62
CA ILE A 150 13.99 -7.61 45.78
C ILE A 150 14.19 -8.69 46.84
N GLN A 151 15.21 -9.53 46.66
CA GLN A 151 15.77 -10.34 47.70
C GLN A 151 16.50 -9.35 48.58
N GLN A 152 15.83 -8.95 49.65
CA GLN A 152 16.48 -8.41 50.82
C GLN A 152 17.69 -9.31 51.08
N SER A 153 18.88 -8.71 50.98
CA SER A 153 20.17 -9.37 51.06
C SER A 153 20.35 -10.04 52.43
N ALA A 154 19.82 -11.25 52.61
CA ALA A 154 20.18 -12.13 53.71
C ALA A 154 21.49 -12.81 53.33
N SER A 155 22.57 -12.04 53.37
CA SER A 155 23.94 -12.54 53.21
C SER A 155 24.29 -13.39 54.44
N PRO A 156 24.54 -14.71 54.31
CA PRO A 156 24.79 -15.59 55.45
C PRO A 156 26.19 -15.41 56.07
N LEU A 157 26.97 -14.44 55.60
CA LEU A 157 28.33 -14.16 56.06
C LEU A 157 28.41 -13.08 57.15
N TYR A 158 27.29 -12.43 57.50
CA TYR A 158 27.22 -11.40 58.56
C TYR A 158 26.56 -11.89 59.87
N GLY A 159 26.62 -13.20 60.14
CA GLY A 159 26.34 -13.75 61.47
C GLY A 159 27.53 -13.56 62.40
N THR A 160 27.79 -12.34 62.89
CA THR A 160 28.77 -12.12 63.94
C THR A 160 28.19 -12.54 65.30
N PRO A 161 28.78 -13.51 66.04
CA PRO A 161 28.45 -13.68 67.44
C PRO A 161 29.04 -12.52 68.23
N ASN A 162 28.18 -11.95 69.06
CA ASN A 162 28.43 -10.84 69.98
C ASN A 162 29.72 -11.06 70.80
N ARG A 163 30.78 -10.25 70.55
CA ARG A 163 31.88 -10.09 71.51
C ARG A 163 32.47 -8.69 71.43
N ALA A 164 32.35 -7.97 72.54
CA ALA A 164 32.80 -6.61 72.77
C ALA A 164 34.34 -6.45 72.62
N THR A 165 34.77 -5.36 71.98
CA THR A 165 35.75 -4.33 72.48
C THR A 165 36.11 -3.33 71.36
N PRO A 166 36.54 -2.08 71.67
CA PRO A 166 36.54 -0.96 70.73
C PRO A 166 37.93 -0.57 70.22
N SER A 167 38.06 -0.20 68.93
CA SER A 167 39.06 0.79 68.49
C SER A 167 38.82 1.32 67.06
N PRO A 168 39.28 2.56 66.77
CA PRO A 168 38.77 3.39 65.68
C PRO A 168 39.64 3.32 64.42
N GLY A 169 39.00 3.35 63.26
CA GLY A 169 39.66 3.44 61.96
C GLY A 169 38.62 3.63 60.87
N ALA A 170 38.26 4.89 60.64
CA ALA A 170 37.38 5.30 59.57
C ALA A 170 38.07 5.08 58.22
N ASP A 171 37.47 4.25 57.36
CA ASP A 171 37.45 4.52 55.92
C ASP A 171 36.18 3.93 55.31
N LEU A 172 35.12 4.72 55.44
CA LEU A 172 33.78 4.47 54.94
C LEU A 172 33.77 4.92 53.47
N LEU A 173 34.05 3.99 52.55
CA LEU A 173 33.69 4.14 51.14
C LEU A 173 32.16 4.16 51.05
N SER A 174 31.61 5.37 51.24
CA SER A 174 30.22 5.72 51.08
C SER A 174 29.78 5.44 49.64
N LEU A 175 29.18 4.26 49.43
CA LEU A 175 28.38 3.95 48.27
C LEU A 175 27.08 4.77 48.38
N ASN A 176 27.12 5.97 47.79
CA ASN A 176 26.01 6.89 47.66
C ASN A 176 24.76 6.21 47.07
N PRO A 177 23.55 6.38 47.63
CA PRO A 177 22.32 5.82 47.09
C PRO A 177 21.84 6.65 45.90
N ALA A 178 22.25 6.27 44.69
CA ALA A 178 21.74 6.84 43.44
C ALA A 178 20.50 6.08 42.90
N SER A 179 19.65 5.56 43.80
CA SER A 179 18.51 4.71 43.44
C SER A 179 17.41 5.44 42.67
N ASP A 180 17.23 6.75 42.86
CA ASP A 180 16.18 7.50 42.14
C ASP A 180 16.62 8.00 40.75
N GLN A 181 17.90 8.34 40.59
CA GLN A 181 18.40 8.87 39.31
C GLN A 181 18.62 7.76 38.26
N GLN A 182 18.86 6.53 38.69
CA GLN A 182 18.96 5.37 37.80
C GLN A 182 17.60 4.81 37.39
N LEU A 183 16.56 4.99 38.22
CA LEU A 183 15.18 4.64 37.86
C LEU A 183 14.61 5.62 36.82
N LEU A 184 14.90 6.92 36.96
CA LEU A 184 14.50 7.93 35.97
C LEU A 184 15.20 7.72 34.61
N MET A 185 16.46 7.24 34.62
CA MET A 185 17.18 6.88 33.40
C MET A 185 16.67 5.58 32.75
N MET A 186 15.99 4.72 33.52
CA MET A 186 15.21 3.59 32.98
C MET A 186 13.86 4.03 32.39
N GLU A 187 13.30 5.15 32.85
CA GLU A 187 12.13 5.78 32.22
C GLU A 187 12.51 6.48 30.91
N GLU A 188 13.72 7.03 30.81
CA GLU A 188 14.28 7.59 29.57
C GLU A 188 14.76 6.49 28.57
N ALA A 189 14.92 5.24 29.03
CA ALA A 189 15.22 4.07 28.20
C ALA A 189 13.97 3.48 27.51
N GLN A 190 13.14 4.32 26.91
CA GLN A 190 11.99 3.93 26.08
C GLN A 190 12.23 4.08 24.55
N PRO A 191 13.37 3.63 23.96
CA PRO A 191 13.51 3.63 22.50
C PRO A 191 12.52 2.66 21.81
N GLN A 192 11.82 1.80 22.55
CA GLN A 192 10.87 0.81 22.01
C GLN A 192 9.45 1.35 21.79
N ASN A 193 9.06 2.46 22.43
CA ASN A 193 7.77 3.11 22.19
C ASN A 193 7.71 3.72 20.77
N SER A 194 8.87 4.10 20.22
CA SER A 194 9.00 4.64 18.86
C SER A 194 8.49 3.67 17.78
N TYR A 195 8.78 2.38 17.92
CA TYR A 195 8.40 1.35 16.96
C TYR A 195 6.89 1.12 16.91
N ILE A 196 6.23 1.13 18.08
CA ILE A 196 4.78 0.96 18.18
C ILE A 196 4.06 2.19 17.62
N ASN A 197 4.57 3.39 17.89
CA ASN A 197 4.05 4.62 17.32
C ASN A 197 4.18 4.65 15.79
N GLN A 198 5.34 4.28 15.23
CA GLN A 198 5.56 4.18 13.78
C GLN A 198 4.58 3.21 13.10
N ARG A 199 4.27 2.08 13.76
CA ARG A 199 3.27 1.13 13.25
C ARG A 199 1.84 1.66 13.33
N GLY A 200 1.52 2.45 14.34
CA GLY A 200 0.24 3.15 14.44
C GLY A 200 0.04 4.15 13.30
N GLU A 201 1.03 5.02 13.08
CA GLU A 201 1.03 5.99 11.98
C GLU A 201 0.91 5.31 10.60
N ALA A 202 1.62 4.20 10.40
CA ALA A 202 1.53 3.44 9.16
C ALA A 202 0.12 2.87 8.90
N ILE A 203 -0.59 2.42 9.94
CA ILE A 203 -1.97 1.94 9.80
C ILE A 203 -2.89 3.09 9.43
N GLU A 204 -2.78 4.25 10.09
CA GLU A 204 -3.60 5.42 9.78
C GLU A 204 -3.38 5.91 8.34
N ALA A 205 -2.14 5.94 7.88
CA ALA A 205 -1.81 6.30 6.50
C ALA A 205 -2.43 5.32 5.47
N ILE A 206 -2.44 4.02 5.79
CA ILE A 206 -3.09 3.00 4.95
C ILE A 206 -4.61 3.18 4.96
N GLU A 207 -5.22 3.38 6.12
CA GLU A 207 -6.68 3.60 6.24
C GLU A 207 -7.13 4.84 5.48
N LYS A 208 -6.38 5.93 5.55
CA LYS A 208 -6.61 7.13 4.74
C LYS A 208 -6.56 6.81 3.24
N THR A 209 -5.57 6.03 2.82
CA THR A 209 -5.44 5.60 1.41
C THR A 209 -6.62 4.73 0.97
N ILE A 210 -7.08 3.81 1.82
CA ILE A 210 -8.28 2.98 1.55
C ILE A 210 -9.53 3.86 1.42
N GLY A 211 -9.70 4.85 2.30
CA GLY A 211 -10.83 5.80 2.21
C GLY A 211 -10.83 6.62 0.93
N GLU A 212 -9.66 7.12 0.52
CA GLU A 212 -9.49 7.87 -0.73
C GLU A 212 -9.73 7.00 -1.97
N LEU A 213 -9.28 5.73 -1.96
CA LEU A 213 -9.62 4.75 -3.01
C LEU A 213 -11.12 4.54 -3.09
N GLY A 214 -11.83 4.55 -1.96
CA GLY A 214 -13.30 4.50 -1.92
C GLY A 214 -13.96 5.57 -2.78
N SER A 215 -13.39 6.78 -2.84
CA SER A 215 -13.89 7.85 -3.73
C SER A 215 -13.68 7.52 -5.21
N ILE A 216 -12.51 6.95 -5.57
CA ILE A 216 -12.21 6.50 -6.93
C ILE A 216 -13.15 5.36 -7.34
N PHE A 217 -13.43 4.42 -6.44
CA PHE A 217 -14.41 3.35 -6.64
C PHE A 217 -15.82 3.88 -6.83
N GLY A 218 -16.24 4.89 -6.05
CA GLY A 218 -17.54 5.52 -6.24
C GLY A 218 -17.69 6.11 -7.63
N GLN A 219 -16.67 6.83 -8.11
CA GLN A 219 -16.67 7.39 -9.47
C GLN A 219 -16.71 6.30 -10.55
N LEU A 220 -15.91 5.23 -10.39
CA LEU A 220 -15.93 4.09 -11.32
C LEU A 220 -17.26 3.35 -11.29
N ALA A 221 -17.85 3.14 -10.11
CA ALA A 221 -19.12 2.45 -9.95
C ALA A 221 -20.27 3.21 -10.65
N THR A 222 -20.33 4.55 -10.50
CA THR A 222 -21.32 5.36 -11.23
C THR A 222 -21.10 5.24 -12.74
N MET A 223 -19.84 5.33 -13.18
CA MET A 223 -19.47 5.28 -14.59
C MET A 223 -19.74 3.90 -15.23
N VAL A 224 -19.61 2.81 -14.47
CA VAL A 224 -19.93 1.44 -14.89
C VAL A 224 -21.44 1.18 -14.82
N SER A 225 -22.14 1.70 -13.80
CA SER A 225 -23.59 1.57 -13.65
C SER A 225 -24.33 2.21 -14.82
N GLU A 226 -24.01 3.48 -15.15
CA GLU A 226 -24.59 4.20 -16.29
C GLU A 226 -24.34 3.49 -17.64
N GLN A 227 -23.21 2.81 -17.77
CA GLN A 227 -22.88 2.08 -19.00
C GLN A 227 -23.42 0.64 -19.02
N SER A 228 -23.60 -0.01 -17.87
CA SER A 228 -24.19 -1.35 -17.78
C SER A 228 -25.66 -1.38 -18.21
N GLU A 229 -26.42 -0.32 -17.89
CA GLU A 229 -27.79 -0.12 -18.41
C GLU A 229 -27.80 0.08 -19.94
N MET A 230 -26.72 0.58 -20.52
CA MET A 230 -26.58 0.75 -21.96
C MET A 230 -26.19 -0.56 -22.66
N ILE A 231 -25.32 -1.37 -22.05
CA ILE A 231 -24.94 -2.70 -22.58
C ILE A 231 -26.15 -3.65 -22.62
N GLN A 232 -27.02 -3.63 -21.60
CA GLN A 232 -28.28 -4.39 -21.66
C GLN A 232 -29.16 -3.99 -22.85
N ARG A 233 -29.09 -2.73 -23.28
CA ARG A 233 -29.77 -2.26 -24.50
C ARG A 233 -29.02 -2.64 -25.78
N ILE A 234 -27.70 -2.78 -25.74
CA ILE A 234 -26.90 -3.24 -26.88
C ILE A 234 -27.18 -4.72 -27.12
N ASP A 235 -27.16 -5.57 -26.09
CA ASP A 235 -27.55 -6.99 -26.23
C ASP A 235 -28.99 -7.11 -26.77
N ALA A 236 -29.93 -6.32 -26.23
CA ALA A 236 -31.31 -6.28 -26.72
C ALA A 236 -31.43 -5.80 -28.19
N ASN A 237 -30.60 -4.84 -28.63
CA ASN A 237 -30.60 -4.37 -30.02
C ASN A 237 -29.81 -5.28 -30.98
N THR A 238 -28.96 -6.18 -30.46
CA THR A 238 -28.17 -7.13 -31.26
C THR A 238 -28.93 -8.44 -31.46
N GLU A 239 -29.87 -8.79 -30.57
CA GLU A 239 -30.83 -9.90 -30.77
C GLU A 239 -31.94 -9.57 -31.80
N ASP A 240 -32.18 -8.29 -32.09
CA ASP A 240 -33.24 -7.81 -33.00
C ASP A 240 -32.79 -7.69 -34.49
N VAL A 241 -31.62 -8.25 -34.86
CA VAL A 241 -31.08 -8.27 -36.24
C VAL A 241 -30.94 -9.69 -36.78
#